data_AF-A0A1R0H910-F1
#
_entry.id   AF-A0A1R0H910-F1
#
_cell.length_a   1.000
_cell.length_b   1.000
_cell.length_c   1.000
_cell.angle_alpha   90.00
_cell.angle_beta   90.00
_cell.angle_gamma   90.00
#
_symmetry.space_group_name_H-M   'P 1'
#
loop_
_entity.id
_entity.type
_entity.pdbx_description
1 polymer ?
#
loop_
_entity_poly.entity_id
_entity_poly.type
_entity_poly.pdbx_seq_one_letter_code
_entity_poly.pdbx_strand_id
1 'polypeptide(L)'
;MDGTDTMGYTASALSFMLKDLGKSVIITGSQVPISEVRNDGVENLLSALILAGHYIIPEVCLYFNNNLYRGNRCSKTDATNFGAFESPNLPPLATMGVAIKVDWNLIFRPNAISRFNPSKKMDHNVATFRLFPGITDYSIKSFLAPPIKGVVMETYGSGNIPNVKGKIVSLLKEASERGVVIVNVTQCNKGNVVDLYETSKGLKDACVVAGGDMTSECALTKLSYLLGCGFSPEKIRQLMAVPIRGEMTLIRQSASSFNSNANIHATTFAQYISREIIRDKKSSNGFISEDLDFLNFYMDSSQRDESAQTMKKSPENSSVASPVDSAFSDTVHETDILNNKKHSRHIRSGSKLNKYKEYMSSIERSSIYRSFFPILLCAASSTNDLVGMKMLLDASDNKLEATCYDYNGRTPLHCAARNGNYQCARWLVQNGASVHVLDRNGNTPLFDAVISRNSDIVEFLISAGANFSESESGFIMNLIYRSINRSDKEIIKLIFESGFNVNGFDREGRTSLHMAVTFNQIEIVKYLICLKGINFFALDNYGRTPSQISYSIIEMLAKSPHSSDSEELEIARSILGILVRCEDYFV
;
A
#
# COMPACT_ATOMS: atom_id res chain seq x y z
N MET A 1 16.74 -20.61 -19.94
CA MET A 1 17.89 -21.25 -19.27
C MET A 1 19.13 -20.49 -19.68
N ASP A 2 19.99 -20.15 -18.73
CA ASP A 2 21.25 -19.43 -18.96
C ASP A 2 22.36 -20.02 -18.08
N GLY A 3 23.62 -19.77 -18.43
CA GLY A 3 24.77 -20.12 -17.59
C GLY A 3 24.80 -19.28 -16.32
N THR A 4 25.15 -19.87 -15.18
CA THR A 4 25.06 -19.17 -13.88
C THR A 4 26.10 -18.05 -13.74
N ASP A 5 27.27 -18.16 -14.36
CA ASP A 5 28.39 -17.22 -14.16
C ASP A 5 28.06 -15.77 -14.50
N THR A 6 27.28 -15.52 -15.54
CA THR A 6 26.90 -14.18 -15.99
C THR A 6 25.41 -13.91 -15.89
N MET A 7 24.64 -14.80 -15.27
CA MET A 7 23.18 -14.71 -15.23
C MET A 7 22.67 -13.40 -14.63
N GLY A 8 23.36 -12.85 -13.62
CA GLY A 8 23.03 -11.54 -13.03
C GLY A 8 23.15 -10.39 -14.03
N TYR A 9 24.15 -10.43 -14.92
CA TYR A 9 24.30 -9.47 -16.02
C TYR A 9 23.20 -9.65 -17.06
N THR A 10 22.92 -10.90 -17.47
CA THR A 10 21.86 -11.18 -18.46
C THR A 10 20.50 -10.70 -17.96
N ALA A 11 20.15 -11.02 -16.71
CA ALA A 11 18.90 -10.63 -16.06
C ALA A 11 18.78 -9.11 -15.96
N SER A 12 19.87 -8.43 -15.58
CA SER A 12 19.91 -6.97 -15.52
C SER A 12 19.76 -6.32 -16.89
N ALA A 13 20.49 -6.81 -17.90
CA ALA A 13 20.42 -6.28 -19.27
C ALA A 13 19.02 -6.43 -19.86
N LEU A 14 18.42 -7.63 -19.78
CA LEU A 14 17.07 -7.89 -20.27
C LEU A 14 16.02 -7.01 -19.58
N SER A 15 16.19 -6.70 -18.29
CA SER A 15 15.28 -5.81 -17.57
C SER A 15 15.18 -4.42 -18.23
N PHE A 16 16.28 -3.90 -18.77
CA PHE A 16 16.31 -2.60 -19.47
C PHE A 16 15.93 -2.72 -20.95
N MET A 17 16.37 -3.79 -21.61
CA MET A 17 16.12 -4.04 -23.03
C MET A 17 14.64 -4.29 -23.34
N LEU A 18 13.93 -4.99 -22.45
CA LEU A 18 12.52 -5.37 -22.62
C LEU A 18 11.60 -4.27 -22.05
N LYS A 19 11.34 -3.22 -22.84
CA LYS A 19 10.44 -2.14 -22.41
C LYS A 19 8.98 -2.56 -22.55
N ASP A 20 8.15 -2.03 -21.64
CA ASP A 20 6.71 -2.28 -21.64
C ASP A 20 6.38 -3.78 -21.61
N LEU A 21 7.14 -4.51 -20.79
CA LEU A 21 6.99 -5.95 -20.61
C LEU A 21 5.66 -6.23 -19.89
N GLY A 22 4.79 -7.04 -20.50
CA GLY A 22 3.49 -7.43 -19.93
C GLY A 22 3.41 -8.88 -19.47
N LYS A 23 4.51 -9.64 -19.56
CA LYS A 23 4.58 -11.08 -19.26
C LYS A 23 5.81 -11.40 -18.43
N SER A 24 5.76 -12.51 -17.71
CA SER A 24 6.87 -13.03 -16.92
C SER A 24 8.01 -13.52 -17.82
N VAL A 25 9.22 -13.01 -17.58
CA VAL A 25 10.46 -13.52 -18.20
C VAL A 25 11.34 -14.05 -17.08
N ILE A 26 11.37 -15.36 -16.91
CA ILE A 26 12.12 -16.00 -15.83
C ILE A 26 13.40 -16.63 -16.38
N ILE A 27 14.54 -16.12 -15.91
CA ILE A 27 15.86 -16.70 -16.15
C ILE A 27 16.16 -17.68 -15.03
N THR A 28 16.62 -18.86 -15.39
CA THR A 28 16.97 -19.93 -14.47
C THR A 28 18.13 -20.72 -15.06
N GLY A 29 18.77 -21.54 -14.24
CA GLY A 29 19.86 -22.44 -14.63
C GLY A 29 20.11 -23.46 -13.53
N SER A 30 21.29 -24.07 -13.56
CA SER A 30 21.68 -25.05 -12.55
C SER A 30 23.18 -25.04 -12.33
N GLN A 31 23.61 -25.48 -11.15
CA GLN A 31 25.02 -25.77 -10.87
C GLN A 31 25.43 -27.12 -11.44
N VAL A 32 24.50 -28.09 -11.44
CA VAL A 32 24.73 -29.44 -11.97
C VAL A 32 23.85 -29.65 -13.21
N PRO A 33 24.36 -30.24 -14.30
CA PRO A 33 23.57 -30.54 -15.49
C PRO A 33 22.33 -31.39 -15.18
N ILE A 34 21.23 -31.13 -15.89
CA ILE A 34 19.95 -31.84 -15.69
C ILE A 34 20.03 -33.35 -15.98
N SER A 35 21.04 -33.80 -16.72
CA SER A 35 21.29 -35.21 -17.03
C SER A 35 21.84 -36.01 -15.85
N GLU A 36 22.43 -35.35 -14.85
CA GLU A 36 22.97 -36.01 -13.67
C GLU A 36 21.85 -36.41 -12.71
N VAL A 37 21.99 -37.53 -12.01
CA VAL A 37 20.92 -38.06 -11.13
C VAL A 37 20.59 -37.09 -9.99
N ARG A 38 21.61 -36.46 -9.40
CA ARG A 38 21.45 -35.47 -8.33
C ARG A 38 21.81 -34.10 -8.88
N ASN A 39 20.80 -33.31 -9.21
CA ASN A 39 20.96 -31.97 -9.75
C ASN A 39 19.92 -31.01 -9.18
N ASP A 40 20.21 -29.72 -9.27
CA ASP A 40 19.29 -28.61 -8.95
C ASP A 40 18.49 -28.14 -10.18
N GLY A 41 18.88 -28.56 -11.39
CA GLY A 41 18.28 -28.12 -12.65
C GLY A 41 16.85 -28.57 -12.88
N VAL A 42 16.47 -29.77 -12.46
CA VAL A 42 15.08 -30.26 -12.57
C VAL A 42 14.13 -29.35 -11.80
N GLU A 43 14.42 -29.11 -10.51
CA GLU A 43 13.59 -28.27 -9.64
C GLU A 43 13.60 -26.80 -10.08
N ASN A 44 14.78 -26.29 -10.46
CA ASN A 44 14.92 -24.92 -10.94
C ASN A 44 14.14 -24.65 -12.23
N LEU A 45 14.14 -25.60 -13.16
CA LEU A 45 13.39 -25.49 -14.42
C LEU A 45 11.89 -25.63 -14.18
N LEU A 46 11.47 -26.68 -13.46
CA LEU A 46 10.06 -26.97 -13.21
C LEU A 46 9.38 -25.80 -12.50
N SER A 47 9.99 -25.28 -11.44
CA SER A 47 9.44 -24.18 -10.67
C SER A 47 9.37 -22.87 -11.48
N ALA A 48 10.38 -22.59 -12.30
CA ALA A 48 10.35 -21.44 -13.20
C ALA A 48 9.19 -21.55 -14.22
N LEU A 49 8.94 -22.74 -14.76
CA LEU A 49 7.81 -22.97 -15.67
C LEU A 49 6.46 -22.82 -14.96
N ILE A 50 6.31 -23.36 -13.75
CA ILE A 50 5.10 -23.21 -12.93
C ILE A 50 4.82 -21.72 -12.68
N LEU A 51 5.83 -20.98 -12.25
CA LEU A 51 5.71 -19.54 -11.97
C LEU A 51 5.32 -18.75 -13.23
N ALA A 52 6.00 -18.99 -14.36
CA ALA A 52 5.70 -18.31 -15.61
C ALA A 52 4.32 -18.66 -16.18
N GLY A 53 3.84 -19.89 -15.95
CA GLY A 53 2.55 -20.38 -16.46
C GLY A 53 1.34 -19.93 -15.63
N HIS A 54 1.49 -19.81 -14.32
CA HIS A 54 0.37 -19.52 -13.41
C HIS A 54 0.32 -18.06 -12.94
N TYR A 55 1.44 -17.33 -12.96
CA TYR A 55 1.54 -15.98 -12.45
C TYR A 55 1.98 -14.99 -13.52
N ILE A 56 1.30 -13.84 -13.56
CA ILE A 56 1.65 -12.71 -14.41
C ILE A 56 2.49 -11.73 -13.58
N ILE A 57 3.80 -11.92 -13.61
CA ILE A 57 4.80 -11.05 -12.98
C ILE A 57 5.51 -10.33 -14.13
N PRO A 58 5.10 -9.11 -14.53
CA PRO A 58 5.55 -8.43 -15.76
C PRO A 58 6.98 -7.87 -15.66
N GLU A 59 7.92 -8.72 -15.27
CA GLU A 59 9.32 -8.37 -15.02
C GLU A 59 10.25 -9.44 -15.58
N VAL A 60 11.52 -9.06 -15.72
CA VAL A 60 12.61 -10.02 -15.86
C VAL A 60 13.03 -10.47 -14.48
N CYS A 61 12.84 -11.75 -14.20
CA CYS A 61 13.12 -12.37 -12.91
C CYS A 61 14.25 -13.38 -13.04
N LEU A 62 14.92 -13.65 -11.93
CA LEU A 62 15.87 -14.75 -11.79
C LEU A 62 15.31 -15.73 -10.77
N TYR A 63 15.14 -16.99 -11.17
CA TYR A 63 14.70 -18.05 -10.27
C TYR A 63 15.87 -18.97 -9.91
N PHE A 64 16.10 -19.17 -8.62
CA PHE A 64 17.10 -20.10 -8.12
C PHE A 64 16.77 -20.50 -6.67
N ASN A 65 16.98 -21.78 -6.32
CA ASN A 65 16.88 -22.28 -4.95
C ASN A 65 15.60 -21.84 -4.23
N ASN A 66 14.44 -22.19 -4.79
CA ASN A 66 13.11 -21.90 -4.26
C ASN A 66 12.74 -20.41 -4.16
N ASN A 67 13.54 -19.50 -4.72
CA ASN A 67 13.25 -18.07 -4.68
C ASN A 67 13.21 -17.48 -6.09
N LEU A 68 12.20 -16.65 -6.34
CA LEU A 68 12.09 -15.80 -7.51
C LEU A 68 12.51 -14.39 -7.12
N TYR A 69 13.58 -13.90 -7.70
CA TYR A 69 14.12 -12.57 -7.47
C TYR A 69 13.84 -11.64 -8.65
N ARG A 70 13.85 -10.34 -8.39
CA ARG A 70 13.93 -9.33 -9.45
C ARG A 70 15.29 -9.45 -10.13
N GLY A 71 15.32 -9.66 -11.44
CA GLY A 71 16.55 -9.99 -12.17
C GLY A 71 17.66 -8.94 -12.04
N ASN A 72 17.30 -7.66 -12.12
CA ASN A 72 18.24 -6.53 -11.97
C ASN A 72 18.62 -6.20 -10.52
N ARG A 73 18.29 -7.07 -9.56
CA ARG A 73 18.66 -6.96 -8.14
C ARG A 73 19.49 -8.16 -7.67
N CYS A 74 19.90 -9.05 -8.58
CA CYS A 74 20.60 -10.29 -8.25
C CYS A 74 22.10 -10.20 -8.51
N SER A 75 22.85 -10.88 -7.66
CA SER A 75 24.28 -11.16 -7.85
C SER A 75 24.55 -12.63 -7.52
N LYS A 76 25.55 -13.23 -8.18
CA LYS A 76 26.01 -14.58 -7.86
C LYS A 76 26.94 -14.49 -6.64
N THR A 77 26.52 -15.03 -5.51
CA THR A 77 27.25 -14.96 -4.23
C THR A 77 28.02 -16.23 -3.93
N ASP A 78 27.61 -17.36 -4.51
CA ASP A 78 28.24 -18.66 -4.30
C ASP A 78 28.46 -19.40 -5.63
N ALA A 79 29.66 -19.95 -5.79
CA ALA A 79 30.07 -20.66 -6.99
C ALA A 79 29.75 -22.16 -6.96
N THR A 80 29.53 -22.75 -5.78
CA THR A 80 29.43 -24.20 -5.60
C THR A 80 28.10 -24.63 -5.01
N ASN A 81 27.51 -23.85 -4.11
CA ASN A 81 26.25 -24.19 -3.47
C ASN A 81 25.05 -24.01 -4.43
N PHE A 82 24.00 -24.80 -4.20
CA PHE A 82 22.72 -24.64 -4.90
C PHE A 82 22.04 -23.31 -4.56
N GLY A 83 22.36 -22.68 -3.43
CA GLY A 83 21.98 -21.29 -3.12
C GLY A 83 22.92 -20.27 -3.77
N ALA A 84 23.06 -20.31 -5.10
CA ALA A 84 24.10 -19.57 -5.82
C ALA A 84 23.86 -18.05 -5.93
N PHE A 85 22.61 -17.62 -5.85
CA PHE A 85 22.18 -16.24 -6.09
C PHE A 85 21.46 -15.66 -4.89
N GLU A 86 21.72 -14.38 -4.64
CA GLU A 86 21.01 -13.57 -3.66
C GLU A 86 20.55 -12.26 -4.29
N SER A 87 19.57 -11.64 -3.63
CA SER A 87 19.21 -10.24 -3.85
C SER A 87 19.45 -9.47 -2.55
N PRO A 88 20.61 -8.81 -2.39
CA PRO A 88 21.05 -8.33 -1.08
C PRO A 88 20.23 -7.14 -0.55
N ASN A 89 19.70 -6.32 -1.47
CA ASN A 89 19.00 -5.08 -1.16
C ASN A 89 17.49 -5.12 -1.50
N LEU A 90 16.96 -6.25 -1.98
CA LEU A 90 15.53 -6.44 -2.21
C LEU A 90 15.12 -7.87 -1.84
N PRO A 91 14.04 -8.08 -1.06
CA PRO A 91 13.54 -9.43 -0.81
C PRO A 91 13.07 -10.13 -2.11
N PRO A 92 12.98 -11.49 -2.11
CA PRO A 92 12.41 -12.23 -3.22
C PRO A 92 11.01 -11.74 -3.60
N LEU A 93 10.70 -11.71 -4.90
CA LEU A 93 9.36 -11.44 -5.42
C LEU A 93 8.41 -12.60 -5.15
N ALA A 94 8.92 -13.83 -5.13
CA ALA A 94 8.16 -14.99 -4.71
C ALA A 94 9.05 -16.05 -4.06
N THR A 95 8.46 -16.85 -3.17
CA THR A 95 9.12 -18.01 -2.55
C THR A 95 8.28 -19.26 -2.78
N MET A 96 8.94 -20.31 -3.25
CA MET A 96 8.39 -21.64 -3.47
C MET A 96 8.47 -22.45 -2.18
N GLY A 97 7.34 -23.02 -1.80
CA GLY A 97 7.20 -23.98 -0.71
C GLY A 97 5.94 -24.81 -0.96
N VAL A 98 5.34 -25.38 0.09
CA VAL A 98 4.04 -26.07 -0.02
C VAL A 98 2.98 -25.17 -0.68
N ALA A 99 3.02 -23.88 -0.37
CA ALA A 99 2.28 -22.85 -1.06
C ALA A 99 3.26 -21.85 -1.71
N ILE A 100 2.94 -21.41 -2.93
CA ILE A 100 3.70 -20.37 -3.62
C ILE A 100 3.27 -19.02 -3.04
N LYS A 101 4.20 -18.29 -2.44
CA LYS A 101 3.95 -16.96 -1.87
C LYS A 101 4.55 -15.91 -2.77
N VAL A 102 3.71 -15.06 -3.36
CA VAL A 102 4.12 -13.93 -4.22
C VAL A 102 3.93 -12.63 -3.46
N ASP A 103 4.97 -11.81 -3.35
CA ASP A 103 4.89 -10.45 -2.81
C ASP A 103 4.53 -9.45 -3.91
N TRP A 104 3.23 -9.27 -4.08
CA TRP A 104 2.66 -8.37 -5.08
C TRP A 104 3.01 -6.90 -4.87
N ASN A 105 3.43 -6.49 -3.67
CA ASN A 105 3.78 -5.10 -3.38
C ASN A 105 5.14 -4.72 -3.97
N LEU A 106 6.04 -5.70 -4.11
CA LEU A 106 7.35 -5.49 -4.69
C LEU A 106 7.30 -5.40 -6.22
N ILE A 107 6.30 -6.02 -6.83
CA ILE A 107 6.21 -6.19 -8.28
C ILE A 107 5.98 -4.85 -8.99
N PHE A 108 6.87 -4.53 -9.93
CA PHE A 108 6.84 -3.36 -10.78
C PHE A 108 5.81 -3.57 -11.91
N ARG A 109 4.59 -3.08 -11.72
CA ARG A 109 3.48 -3.27 -12.67
C ARG A 109 3.44 -2.17 -13.73
N PRO A 110 3.24 -2.51 -15.02
CA PRO A 110 2.88 -1.54 -16.05
C PRO A 110 1.59 -0.83 -15.64
N ASN A 111 1.59 0.50 -15.72
CA ASN A 111 0.47 1.37 -15.34
C ASN A 111 -0.31 1.91 -16.55
N ALA A 112 0.05 1.49 -17.75
CA ALA A 112 -0.61 1.81 -19.00
C ALA A 112 -0.48 0.63 -19.98
N ILE A 113 -1.46 0.49 -20.87
CA ILE A 113 -1.37 -0.43 -21.99
C ILE A 113 -0.41 0.18 -23.01
N SER A 114 0.83 -0.28 -22.99
CA SER A 114 1.88 0.08 -23.94
C SER A 114 2.25 -1.12 -24.80
N ARG A 115 2.61 -0.87 -26.06
CA ARG A 115 3.11 -1.94 -26.94
C ARG A 115 4.50 -2.36 -26.46
N PHE A 116 4.67 -3.66 -26.22
CA PHE A 116 5.98 -4.26 -25.91
C PHE A 116 7.05 -3.80 -26.93
N ASN A 117 8.17 -3.28 -26.42
CA ASN A 117 9.19 -2.63 -27.23
C ASN A 117 10.61 -3.10 -26.84
N PRO A 118 11.16 -4.13 -27.52
CA PRO A 118 12.49 -4.62 -27.26
C PRO A 118 13.57 -3.71 -27.89
N SER A 119 14.58 -3.34 -27.11
CA SER A 119 15.76 -2.60 -27.57
C SER A 119 17.01 -3.46 -27.45
N LYS A 120 17.76 -3.60 -28.55
CA LYS A 120 19.07 -4.28 -28.56
C LYS A 120 20.27 -3.32 -28.38
N LYS A 121 20.00 -2.01 -28.27
CA LYS A 121 21.05 -0.99 -28.23
C LYS A 121 21.71 -0.95 -26.85
N MET A 122 23.01 -1.26 -26.82
CA MET A 122 23.89 -1.25 -25.65
C MET A 122 25.26 -0.70 -26.12
N ASP A 123 25.92 0.13 -25.34
CA ASP A 123 27.30 0.58 -25.64
C ASP A 123 28.31 -0.34 -24.96
N HIS A 124 29.31 -0.80 -25.71
CA HIS A 124 30.35 -1.71 -25.23
C HIS A 124 31.52 -0.99 -24.53
N ASN A 125 31.61 0.33 -24.63
CA ASN A 125 32.68 1.14 -24.03
C ASN A 125 32.34 1.50 -22.56
N VAL A 126 31.90 0.50 -21.81
CA VAL A 126 31.67 0.59 -20.37
C VAL A 126 32.59 -0.36 -19.63
N ALA A 127 32.96 -0.03 -18.40
CA ALA A 127 33.77 -0.91 -17.58
C ALA A 127 33.45 -0.75 -16.08
N THR A 128 33.78 -1.76 -15.30
CA THR A 128 33.77 -1.69 -13.83
C THR A 128 35.21 -1.70 -13.34
N PHE A 129 35.54 -0.82 -12.39
CA PHE A 129 36.80 -0.95 -11.63
C PHE A 129 36.56 -0.87 -10.14
N ARG A 130 37.31 -1.70 -9.42
CA ARG A 130 37.25 -1.80 -7.98
C ARG A 130 38.41 -1.03 -7.36
N LEU A 131 38.10 -0.10 -6.45
CA LEU A 131 39.14 0.57 -5.67
C LEU A 131 39.74 -0.41 -4.65
N PHE A 132 41.07 -0.37 -4.52
CA PHE A 132 41.79 -1.08 -3.46
C PHE A 132 42.87 -0.17 -2.86
N PRO A 133 43.27 -0.38 -1.59
CA PRO A 133 44.30 0.45 -0.98
C PRO A 133 45.62 0.36 -1.76
N GLY A 134 46.16 1.50 -2.18
CA GLY A 134 47.38 1.56 -2.98
C GLY A 134 47.18 1.61 -4.50
N ILE A 135 45.93 1.67 -4.98
CA ILE A 135 45.68 1.97 -6.41
C ILE A 135 46.34 3.30 -6.81
N THR A 136 47.04 3.32 -7.94
CA THR A 136 47.80 4.50 -8.35
C THR A 136 46.98 5.46 -9.20
N ASP A 137 47.31 6.75 -9.12
CA ASP A 137 46.76 7.81 -9.99
C ASP A 137 46.93 7.45 -11.48
N TYR A 138 48.07 6.84 -11.84
CA TYR A 138 48.36 6.39 -13.20
C TYR A 138 47.42 5.29 -13.68
N SER A 139 47.13 4.30 -12.82
CA SER A 139 46.18 3.23 -13.13
C SER A 139 44.78 3.77 -13.37
N ILE A 140 44.30 4.68 -12.52
CA ILE A 140 42.99 5.33 -12.67
C ILE A 140 42.95 6.14 -13.97
N LYS A 141 43.97 6.94 -14.24
CA LYS A 141 44.05 7.75 -15.46
C LYS A 141 44.03 6.89 -16.72
N SER A 142 44.80 5.80 -16.72
CA SER A 142 44.87 4.86 -17.85
C SER A 142 43.55 4.13 -18.06
N PHE A 143 42.86 3.76 -16.98
CA PHE A 143 41.55 3.11 -17.03
C PHE A 143 40.46 4.04 -17.59
N LEU A 144 40.52 5.34 -17.28
CA LEU A 144 39.57 6.37 -17.74
C LEU A 144 39.94 6.99 -19.10
N ALA A 145 40.92 6.42 -19.81
CA ALA A 145 41.32 6.88 -21.13
C ALA A 145 40.28 6.46 -22.19
N PRO A 146 40.18 7.19 -23.32
CA PRO A 146 39.39 6.77 -24.47
C PRO A 146 39.77 5.33 -24.90
N PRO A 147 38.80 4.50 -25.35
CA PRO A 147 37.44 4.84 -25.79
C PRO A 147 36.35 4.77 -24.70
N ILE A 148 36.70 4.62 -23.42
CA ILE A 148 35.73 4.47 -22.33
C ILE A 148 34.76 5.65 -22.25
N LYS A 149 33.46 5.35 -22.19
CA LYS A 149 32.37 6.34 -22.09
C LYS A 149 31.62 6.27 -20.76
N GLY A 150 31.64 5.12 -20.09
CA GLY A 150 30.94 4.92 -18.83
C GLY A 150 31.72 4.00 -17.91
N VAL A 151 31.73 4.32 -16.61
CA VAL A 151 32.44 3.53 -15.62
C VAL A 151 31.61 3.33 -14.37
N VAL A 152 31.55 2.09 -13.89
CA VAL A 152 31.09 1.75 -12.54
C VAL A 152 32.30 1.64 -11.63
N MET A 153 32.38 2.51 -10.63
CA MET A 153 33.44 2.56 -9.64
C MET A 153 32.96 1.92 -8.36
N GLU A 154 33.56 0.79 -7.96
CA GLU A 154 33.25 0.14 -6.69
C GLU A 154 34.11 0.73 -5.57
N THR A 155 33.47 1.35 -4.58
CA THR A 155 34.11 2.08 -3.48
C THR A 155 33.83 1.45 -2.12
N TYR A 156 34.47 1.94 -1.06
CA TYR A 156 34.39 1.33 0.26
C TYR A 156 33.14 1.77 1.03
N GLY A 157 32.54 0.82 1.77
CA GLY A 157 31.47 1.12 2.73
C GLY A 157 30.29 1.85 2.09
N SER A 158 29.97 3.04 2.58
CA SER A 158 28.85 3.87 2.11
C SER A 158 29.15 4.72 0.86
N GLY A 159 30.22 4.43 0.11
CA GLY A 159 30.58 5.19 -1.10
C GLY A 159 31.91 5.91 -1.05
N ASN A 160 32.83 5.52 -0.16
CA ASN A 160 33.99 6.30 0.22
C ASN A 160 35.22 6.00 -0.64
N ILE A 161 35.98 7.05 -0.99
CA ILE A 161 37.26 6.97 -1.69
C ILE A 161 38.43 7.42 -0.80
N PRO A 162 39.65 6.90 -1.00
CA PRO A 162 40.81 7.33 -0.26
C PRO A 162 41.24 8.72 -0.73
N ASN A 163 40.85 9.78 -0.01
CA ASN A 163 41.07 11.16 -0.41
C ASN A 163 42.35 11.76 0.17
N VAL A 164 43.52 11.16 -0.11
CA VAL A 164 44.81 11.75 0.25
C VAL A 164 45.15 12.83 -0.80
N LYS A 165 44.99 14.11 -0.44
CA LYS A 165 45.31 15.31 -1.25
C LYS A 165 44.41 15.58 -2.49
N GLY A 166 43.22 15.00 -2.62
CA GLY A 166 42.27 15.39 -3.69
C GLY A 166 42.58 14.91 -5.12
N LYS A 167 43.69 14.19 -5.33
CA LYS A 167 44.16 13.83 -6.68
C LYS A 167 43.20 12.91 -7.44
N ILE A 168 42.66 11.87 -6.77
CA ILE A 168 41.69 10.96 -7.38
C ILE A 168 40.46 11.74 -7.86
N VAL A 169 39.92 12.63 -7.01
CA VAL A 169 38.77 13.48 -7.35
C VAL A 169 39.06 14.32 -8.60
N SER A 170 40.26 14.89 -8.72
CA SER A 170 40.66 15.68 -9.88
C SER A 170 40.70 14.85 -11.18
N LEU A 171 41.19 13.60 -11.12
CA LEU A 171 41.20 12.68 -12.28
C LEU A 171 39.78 12.27 -12.70
N LEU A 172 38.91 12.00 -11.72
CA LEU A 172 37.50 11.69 -11.98
C LEU A 172 36.79 12.89 -12.61
N LYS A 173 37.07 14.10 -12.12
CA LYS A 173 36.52 15.34 -12.69
C LYS A 173 36.98 15.55 -14.14
N GLU A 174 38.27 15.38 -14.42
CA GLU A 174 38.83 15.47 -15.78
C GLU A 174 38.15 14.47 -16.73
N ALA A 175 37.90 13.24 -16.27
CA ALA A 175 37.18 12.24 -17.07
C ALA A 175 35.69 12.61 -17.28
N SER A 176 35.02 13.11 -16.24
CA SER A 176 33.64 13.59 -16.33
C SER A 176 33.48 14.75 -17.31
N GLU A 177 34.45 15.68 -17.33
CA GLU A 177 34.51 16.80 -18.27
C GLU A 177 34.74 16.35 -19.72
N ARG A 178 35.48 15.25 -19.93
CA ARG A 178 35.56 14.57 -21.25
C ARG A 178 34.26 13.88 -21.68
N GLY A 179 33.25 13.83 -20.81
CA GLY A 179 31.96 13.20 -21.07
C GLY A 179 31.85 11.76 -20.57
N VAL A 180 32.83 11.25 -19.81
CA VAL A 180 32.73 9.93 -19.18
C VAL A 180 31.70 9.98 -18.06
N VAL A 181 30.75 9.04 -18.04
CA VAL A 181 29.76 8.93 -16.97
C VAL A 181 30.29 7.98 -15.90
N ILE A 182 30.52 8.47 -14.69
CA ILE A 182 31.05 7.68 -13.59
C ILE A 182 29.95 7.44 -12.55
N VAL A 183 29.72 6.19 -12.18
CA VAL A 183 28.71 5.75 -11.23
C VAL A 183 29.40 5.08 -10.05
N ASN A 184 29.15 5.57 -8.85
CA ASN A 184 29.71 5.06 -7.60
C ASN A 184 28.78 4.01 -6.98
N VAL A 185 29.27 2.77 -6.85
CA VAL A 185 28.59 1.68 -6.14
C VAL A 185 29.46 1.18 -5.00
N THR A 186 28.86 0.53 -4.00
CA THR A 186 29.60 -0.03 -2.87
C THR A 186 30.19 -1.40 -3.22
N GLN A 187 31.36 -1.70 -2.65
CA GLN A 187 31.95 -3.04 -2.65
C GLN A 187 31.25 -4.01 -1.67
N CYS A 188 30.44 -3.49 -0.75
CA CYS A 188 29.71 -4.29 0.21
C CYS A 188 28.58 -5.08 -0.48
N ASN A 189 28.36 -6.34 -0.08
CA ASN A 189 27.25 -7.14 -0.61
C ASN A 189 25.90 -6.45 -0.37
N LYS A 190 25.71 -5.93 0.86
CA LYS A 190 24.54 -5.14 1.24
C LYS A 190 24.96 -3.73 1.61
N GLY A 191 24.24 -2.72 1.11
CA GLY A 191 24.56 -1.34 1.39
C GLY A 191 23.95 -0.37 0.39
N ASN A 192 24.07 0.92 0.70
CA ASN A 192 23.60 2.01 -0.15
C ASN A 192 24.66 3.11 -0.19
N VAL A 193 24.97 3.59 -1.39
CA VAL A 193 25.83 4.76 -1.61
C VAL A 193 24.97 6.02 -1.55
N VAL A 194 25.19 6.84 -0.53
CA VAL A 194 24.45 8.08 -0.32
C VAL A 194 25.41 9.27 -0.23
N ASP A 195 25.00 10.41 -0.78
CA ASP A 195 25.71 11.70 -0.76
C ASP A 195 25.71 12.38 0.65
N LEU A 196 25.89 11.62 1.74
CA LEU A 196 25.75 12.12 3.12
C LEU A 196 27.08 12.36 3.84
N TYR A 197 28.17 11.68 3.47
CA TYR A 197 29.44 11.73 4.21
C TYR A 197 30.42 12.77 3.63
N GLU A 198 31.25 13.38 4.46
CA GLU A 198 32.27 14.36 4.03
C GLU A 198 33.25 13.81 2.98
N THR A 199 33.53 12.51 3.04
CA THR A 199 34.34 11.74 2.08
C THR A 199 33.70 11.60 0.70
N SER A 200 32.40 11.89 0.56
CA SER A 200 31.64 11.85 -0.70
C SER A 200 31.42 13.24 -1.34
N LYS A 201 31.62 14.34 -0.60
CA LYS A 201 31.43 15.72 -1.11
C LYS A 201 32.24 15.98 -2.40
N GLY A 202 33.50 15.54 -2.43
CA GLY A 202 34.36 15.72 -3.60
C GLY A 202 33.91 14.94 -4.84
N LEU A 203 33.21 13.82 -4.67
CA LEU A 203 32.71 13.01 -5.80
C LEU A 203 31.59 13.72 -6.56
N LYS A 204 30.70 14.40 -5.83
CA LYS A 204 29.64 15.21 -6.42
C LYS A 204 30.19 16.37 -7.24
N ASP A 205 31.22 17.04 -6.72
CA ASP A 205 31.93 18.11 -7.42
C ASP A 205 32.66 17.61 -8.68
N ALA A 206 33.03 16.33 -8.72
CA ALA A 206 33.58 15.63 -9.88
C ALA A 206 32.51 15.04 -10.83
N CYS A 207 31.23 15.37 -10.62
CA CYS A 207 30.09 14.86 -11.40
C CYS A 207 29.94 13.33 -11.39
N VAL A 208 30.39 12.68 -10.31
CA VAL A 208 30.16 11.25 -10.08
C VAL A 208 28.76 11.04 -9.53
N VAL A 209 28.05 10.03 -10.06
CA VAL A 209 26.66 9.72 -9.70
C VAL A 209 26.63 8.66 -8.62
N ALA A 210 25.86 8.86 -7.55
CA ALA A 210 25.59 7.81 -6.58
C ALA A 210 24.71 6.72 -7.21
N GLY A 211 25.16 5.47 -7.15
CA GLY A 211 24.44 4.29 -7.64
C GLY A 211 23.41 3.72 -6.66
N GLY A 212 23.23 4.36 -5.51
CA GLY A 212 22.31 3.89 -4.46
C GLY A 212 22.68 2.50 -3.97
N ASP A 213 21.70 1.60 -3.97
CA ASP A 213 21.82 0.18 -3.59
C ASP A 213 21.79 -0.78 -4.81
N MET A 214 22.12 -0.28 -6.01
CA MET A 214 22.28 -1.13 -7.19
C MET A 214 23.44 -2.11 -7.02
N THR A 215 23.29 -3.32 -7.57
CA THR A 215 24.41 -4.25 -7.74
C THR A 215 25.35 -3.75 -8.85
N SER A 216 26.62 -4.18 -8.84
CA SER A 216 27.59 -3.79 -9.87
C SER A 216 27.16 -4.24 -11.26
N GLU A 217 26.58 -5.44 -11.38
CA GLU A 217 26.06 -6.00 -12.62
C GLU A 217 24.92 -5.13 -13.19
N CYS A 218 24.02 -4.69 -12.31
CA CYS A 218 22.93 -3.82 -12.69
C CYS A 218 23.41 -2.42 -13.09
N ALA A 219 24.29 -1.81 -12.30
CA ALA A 219 24.82 -0.49 -12.59
C ALA A 219 25.53 -0.46 -13.94
N LEU A 220 26.33 -1.50 -14.25
CA LEU A 220 27.07 -1.60 -15.52
C LEU A 220 26.11 -1.76 -16.71
N THR A 221 25.13 -2.64 -16.59
CA THR A 221 24.15 -2.90 -17.66
C THR A 221 23.22 -1.71 -17.88
N LYS A 222 22.78 -1.03 -16.82
CA LYS A 222 22.01 0.22 -16.91
C LYS A 222 22.80 1.31 -17.63
N LEU A 223 24.07 1.46 -17.27
CA LEU A 223 24.96 2.45 -17.89
C LEU A 223 25.18 2.16 -19.38
N SER A 224 25.48 0.90 -19.73
CA SER A 224 25.62 0.43 -21.11
C SER A 224 24.35 0.68 -21.94
N TYR A 225 23.17 0.39 -21.36
CA TYR A 225 21.88 0.60 -22.00
C TYR A 225 21.59 2.09 -22.27
N LEU A 226 21.83 2.96 -21.27
CA LEU A 226 21.59 4.39 -21.42
C LEU A 226 22.53 5.05 -22.43
N LEU A 227 23.81 4.64 -22.45
CA LEU A 227 24.76 5.05 -23.48
C LEU A 227 24.34 4.56 -24.87
N GLY A 228 23.90 3.30 -24.98
CA GLY A 228 23.39 2.72 -26.23
C GLY A 228 22.13 3.42 -26.76
N CYS A 229 21.33 4.04 -25.88
CA CYS A 229 20.20 4.86 -26.28
C CYS A 229 20.59 6.22 -26.89
N GLY A 230 21.86 6.64 -26.79
CA GLY A 230 22.36 7.89 -27.37
C GLY A 230 22.00 9.15 -26.57
N PHE A 231 21.73 9.02 -25.28
CA PHE A 231 21.47 10.18 -24.42
C PHE A 231 22.75 10.99 -24.14
N SER A 232 22.60 12.28 -23.80
CA SER A 232 23.75 13.10 -23.38
C SER A 232 24.29 12.63 -22.02
N PRO A 233 25.59 12.81 -21.72
CA PRO A 233 26.17 12.43 -20.43
C PRO A 233 25.41 13.00 -19.23
N GLU A 234 24.90 14.22 -19.29
CA GLU A 234 24.09 14.86 -18.24
C GLU A 234 22.78 14.12 -18.02
N LYS A 235 22.10 13.74 -19.11
CA LYS A 235 20.85 12.99 -19.01
C LYS A 235 21.08 11.57 -18.49
N ILE A 236 22.17 10.94 -18.90
CA ILE A 236 22.56 9.62 -18.37
C ILE A 236 22.85 9.73 -16.87
N ARG A 237 23.57 10.77 -16.42
CA ARG A 237 23.80 11.00 -14.98
C ARG A 237 22.50 11.10 -14.19
N GLN A 238 21.52 11.84 -14.70
CA GLN A 238 20.18 11.93 -14.08
C GLN A 238 19.45 10.57 -14.06
N LEU A 239 19.45 9.84 -15.18
CA LEU A 239 18.75 8.56 -15.29
C LEU A 239 19.43 7.44 -14.48
N MET A 240 20.75 7.51 -14.29
CA MET A 240 21.47 6.60 -13.40
C MET A 240 21.04 6.80 -11.93
N ALA A 241 20.76 8.05 -11.52
CA ALA A 241 20.38 8.41 -10.16
C ALA A 241 18.91 8.12 -9.78
N VAL A 242 18.07 7.63 -10.71
CA VAL A 242 16.67 7.29 -10.44
C VAL A 242 16.35 5.86 -10.86
N PRO A 243 15.43 5.15 -10.18
CA PRO A 243 15.02 3.81 -10.58
C PRO A 243 14.19 3.86 -11.87
N ILE A 244 14.55 3.04 -12.87
CA ILE A 244 13.81 2.95 -14.14
C ILE A 244 13.16 1.58 -14.34
N ARG A 245 13.60 0.55 -13.61
CA ARG A 245 13.12 -0.84 -13.67
C ARG A 245 13.11 -1.52 -12.29
N GLY A 246 13.01 -0.73 -11.21
CA GLY A 246 12.97 -1.25 -9.84
C GLY A 246 14.32 -1.77 -9.31
N GLU A 247 15.41 -1.41 -9.97
CA GLU A 247 16.78 -1.83 -9.69
C GLU A 247 17.44 -1.10 -8.50
N MET A 248 16.84 0.01 -8.07
CA MET A 248 17.37 0.87 -7.02
C MET A 248 16.25 1.34 -6.09
N THR A 249 16.58 1.49 -4.82
CA THR A 249 15.70 2.03 -3.78
C THR A 249 15.97 3.52 -3.61
N LEU A 250 14.93 4.33 -3.81
CA LEU A 250 15.01 5.78 -3.65
C LEU A 250 14.93 6.14 -2.16
N ILE A 251 16.06 6.39 -1.52
CA ILE A 251 16.10 6.95 -0.17
C ILE A 251 15.78 8.45 -0.29
N ARG A 252 14.52 8.83 -0.07
CA ARG A 252 14.17 10.24 0.11
C ARG A 252 14.82 10.71 1.40
N GLN A 253 15.56 11.82 1.34
CA GLN A 253 16.00 12.51 2.56
C GLN A 253 14.76 12.72 3.43
N SER A 254 14.79 12.21 4.66
CA SER A 254 13.84 12.68 5.66
C SER A 254 14.07 14.17 5.78
N ALA A 255 13.14 14.97 5.22
CA ALA A 255 12.90 16.29 5.76
C ALA A 255 12.85 16.09 7.27
N SER A 256 13.59 16.94 8.00
CA SER A 256 13.62 17.01 9.46
C SER A 256 12.30 16.49 10.00
N SER A 257 12.35 15.38 10.74
CA SER A 257 11.19 14.75 11.36
C SER A 257 10.30 15.85 11.90
N PHE A 258 9.24 16.16 11.17
CA PHE A 258 8.15 16.92 11.72
C PHE A 258 7.69 16.04 12.86
N ASN A 259 7.83 16.56 14.07
CA ASN A 259 7.15 15.99 15.22
C ASN A 259 5.67 16.27 14.95
N SER A 260 5.07 15.44 14.11
CA SER A 260 3.65 15.50 13.85
C SER A 260 3.02 14.99 15.14
N ASN A 261 2.41 15.91 15.88
CA ASN A 261 1.31 15.55 16.75
C ASN A 261 0.49 14.49 16.04
N ALA A 262 0.25 13.35 16.70
CA ALA A 262 -0.48 12.20 16.15
C ALA A 262 -1.94 12.51 15.76
N ASN A 263 -2.33 13.78 15.79
CA ASN A 263 -3.61 14.36 15.38
C ASN A 263 -3.49 15.28 14.14
N ILE A 264 -2.48 15.10 13.27
CA ILE A 264 -2.73 15.48 11.86
C ILE A 264 -3.68 14.40 11.34
N HIS A 265 -4.98 14.63 11.56
CA HIS A 265 -6.02 13.73 11.10
C HIS A 265 -5.79 13.44 9.62
N ALA A 266 -5.91 12.17 9.20
CA ALA A 266 -5.80 11.78 7.79
C ALA A 266 -6.71 12.65 6.89
N THR A 267 -7.78 13.20 7.46
CA THR A 267 -8.68 14.21 6.90
C THR A 267 -7.94 15.48 6.47
N THR A 268 -7.18 16.10 7.37
CA THR A 268 -6.43 17.34 7.11
C THR A 268 -5.36 17.12 6.05
N PHE A 269 -4.74 15.93 6.02
CA PHE A 269 -3.72 15.61 5.02
C PHE A 269 -4.31 15.40 3.62
N ALA A 270 -5.42 14.65 3.49
CA ALA A 270 -6.11 14.45 2.22
C ALA A 270 -6.60 15.79 1.64
N GLN A 271 -7.20 16.63 2.49
CA GLN A 271 -7.66 17.96 2.11
C GLN A 271 -6.49 18.89 1.73
N TYR A 272 -5.39 18.88 2.49
CA TYR A 272 -4.20 19.69 2.20
C TYR A 272 -3.58 19.34 0.84
N ILE A 273 -3.34 18.04 0.59
CA ILE A 273 -2.76 17.58 -0.68
C ILE A 273 -3.68 17.95 -1.86
N SER A 274 -4.98 17.73 -1.70
CA SER A 274 -5.96 18.07 -2.73
C SER A 274 -5.99 19.58 -2.99
N ARG A 275 -5.93 20.41 -1.95
CA ARG A 275 -5.88 21.87 -2.04
C ARG A 275 -4.67 22.37 -2.81
N GLU A 276 -3.48 21.86 -2.51
CA GLU A 276 -2.24 22.25 -3.20
C GLU A 276 -2.30 21.87 -4.69
N ILE A 277 -2.86 20.69 -5.01
CA ILE A 277 -3.04 20.25 -6.40
C ILE A 277 -4.03 21.13 -7.16
N ILE A 278 -5.18 21.43 -6.56
CA ILE A 278 -6.20 22.32 -7.14
C ILE A 278 -5.63 23.74 -7.34
N ARG A 279 -4.84 24.23 -6.38
CA ARG A 279 -4.18 25.55 -6.45
C ARG A 279 -3.14 25.62 -7.57
N ASP A 280 -2.34 24.57 -7.73
CA ASP A 280 -1.37 24.48 -8.82
C ASP A 280 -2.06 24.44 -10.19
N LYS A 281 -3.18 23.72 -10.33
CA LYS A 281 -4.00 23.71 -11.57
C LYS A 281 -4.50 25.12 -11.93
N LYS A 282 -5.00 25.89 -10.96
CA LYS A 282 -5.46 27.28 -11.15
C LYS A 282 -4.38 28.24 -11.64
N SER A 283 -3.10 27.97 -11.36
CA SER A 283 -2.00 28.79 -11.86
C SER A 283 -1.68 28.58 -13.35
N SER A 284 -2.27 27.55 -13.98
CA SER A 284 -1.88 27.08 -15.33
C SER A 284 -2.94 27.22 -16.43
N ASN A 285 -4.21 27.53 -16.13
CA ASN A 285 -5.22 28.08 -17.07
C ASN A 285 -6.50 28.44 -16.29
N GLY A 286 -7.11 29.60 -16.58
CA GLY A 286 -8.32 30.13 -15.91
C GLY A 286 -9.67 29.59 -16.44
N PHE A 287 -10.76 30.00 -15.74
CA PHE A 287 -12.21 29.63 -15.78
C PHE A 287 -12.63 28.66 -14.64
N ILE A 288 -13.69 28.82 -13.81
CA ILE A 288 -14.74 29.84 -13.51
C ILE A 288 -14.88 29.97 -11.97
N SER A 289 -15.29 31.13 -11.49
CA SER A 289 -15.30 31.57 -10.08
C SER A 289 -16.55 31.20 -9.26
N GLU A 290 -17.19 30.06 -9.45
CA GLU A 290 -18.42 29.72 -8.70
C GLU A 290 -18.20 28.69 -7.57
N ASP A 291 -17.25 27.74 -7.73
CA ASP A 291 -17.02 26.69 -6.71
C ASP A 291 -16.08 27.10 -5.56
N LEU A 292 -15.46 28.29 -5.65
CA LEU A 292 -14.57 28.84 -4.61
C LEU A 292 -15.32 29.44 -3.43
N ASP A 293 -16.54 29.92 -3.64
CA ASP A 293 -17.38 30.46 -2.57
C ASP A 293 -17.86 29.32 -1.66
N PHE A 294 -18.10 28.13 -2.21
CA PHE A 294 -18.41 26.92 -1.44
C PHE A 294 -17.23 26.46 -0.57
N LEU A 295 -15.99 26.53 -1.11
CA LEU A 295 -14.77 26.11 -0.41
C LEU A 295 -14.33 27.10 0.67
N ASN A 296 -14.48 28.40 0.41
CA ASN A 296 -14.21 29.43 1.42
C ASN A 296 -15.27 29.41 2.53
N PHE A 297 -16.55 29.18 2.20
CA PHE A 297 -17.62 29.05 3.19
C PHE A 297 -17.38 27.91 4.19
N TYR A 298 -16.94 26.74 3.73
CA TYR A 298 -16.68 25.58 4.60
C TYR A 298 -15.43 25.74 5.49
N MET A 299 -14.40 26.41 4.98
CA MET A 299 -13.17 26.71 5.74
C MET A 299 -13.36 27.85 6.75
N ASP A 300 -14.29 28.78 6.49
CA ASP A 300 -14.69 29.81 7.46
C ASP A 300 -15.58 29.23 8.56
N SER A 301 -16.42 28.23 8.25
CA SER A 301 -17.28 27.58 9.26
C SER A 301 -16.49 26.73 10.27
N SER A 302 -15.40 26.08 9.84
CA SER A 302 -14.55 25.29 10.73
C SER A 302 -13.64 26.14 11.64
N GLN A 303 -13.49 27.43 11.37
CA GLN A 303 -12.82 28.39 12.28
C GLN A 303 -13.80 29.16 13.19
N ARG A 304 -15.09 29.22 12.85
CA ARG A 304 -16.11 29.89 13.69
C ARG A 304 -16.59 29.02 14.85
N ASP A 305 -16.51 27.70 14.74
CA ASP A 305 -16.95 26.80 15.82
C ASP A 305 -15.95 26.70 16.99
N GLU A 306 -14.67 27.05 16.79
CA GLU A 306 -13.68 27.13 17.89
C GLU A 306 -13.75 28.45 18.68
N SER A 307 -14.38 29.49 18.13
CA SER A 307 -14.49 30.81 18.78
C SER A 307 -15.83 31.05 19.51
N ALA A 308 -16.76 30.08 19.47
CA ALA A 308 -18.07 30.16 20.12
C ALA A 308 -18.28 29.24 21.35
N GLN A 309 -17.21 28.63 21.88
CA GLN A 309 -17.24 27.89 23.16
C GLN A 309 -16.27 28.48 24.19
N THR A 310 -16.37 29.78 24.46
CA THR A 310 -15.85 30.36 25.72
C THR A 310 -16.75 31.49 26.17
N MET A 311 -17.92 31.17 26.70
CA MET A 311 -18.59 31.99 27.71
C MET A 311 -19.79 31.24 28.31
N LYS A 312 -19.61 30.69 29.52
CA LYS A 312 -20.58 30.74 30.63
C LYS A 312 -19.93 30.24 31.94
N LYS A 313 -19.96 31.15 32.94
CA LYS A 313 -19.57 31.03 34.37
C LYS A 313 -20.28 29.86 35.07
N SER A 314 -19.87 29.26 36.20
CA SER A 314 -19.33 29.69 37.52
C SER A 314 -19.26 28.43 38.44
N PRO A 315 -18.88 28.45 39.75
CA PRO A 315 -18.02 29.36 40.55
C PRO A 315 -16.96 28.63 41.45
N GLU A 316 -16.02 29.45 41.96
CA GLU A 316 -15.36 29.45 43.30
C GLU A 316 -14.90 28.15 43.99
N ASN A 317 -13.57 28.02 44.20
CA ASN A 317 -12.97 28.20 45.53
C ASN A 317 -11.41 28.18 45.50
N SER A 318 -10.82 29.21 46.14
CA SER A 318 -9.63 29.26 47.02
C SER A 318 -8.60 28.11 46.92
N SER A 319 -7.26 28.28 46.87
CA SER A 319 -6.40 29.23 47.59
C SER A 319 -4.91 28.93 47.30
N VAL A 320 -4.09 30.00 47.30
CA VAL A 320 -2.73 30.09 47.88
C VAL A 320 -1.48 29.64 47.07
N ALA A 321 -0.55 30.61 47.03
CA ALA A 321 0.92 30.54 46.96
C ALA A 321 1.65 30.52 45.59
N SER A 322 2.04 31.74 45.18
CA SER A 322 3.35 32.16 44.63
C SER A 322 4.55 31.67 45.47
N PRO A 323 5.85 31.77 45.08
CA PRO A 323 6.40 32.94 44.35
C PRO A 323 7.70 32.80 43.51
N VAL A 324 8.09 33.95 42.90
CA VAL A 324 9.40 34.45 42.39
C VAL A 324 10.16 33.61 41.35
N ASP A 325 10.76 34.12 40.27
CA ASP A 325 11.72 35.24 40.13
C ASP A 325 11.82 35.65 38.62
N SER A 326 11.66 36.93 38.26
CA SER A 326 12.69 37.94 37.88
C SER A 326 13.44 37.63 36.54
N ALA A 327 13.79 38.53 35.63
CA ALA A 327 13.69 39.97 35.36
C ALA A 327 14.06 40.15 33.86
N PHE A 328 13.53 41.09 33.07
CA PHE A 328 14.06 42.44 32.74
C PHE A 328 13.18 42.91 31.54
N SER A 329 12.39 44.00 31.61
CA SER A 329 12.75 45.42 31.32
C SER A 329 13.43 45.56 29.92
N ASP A 330 12.98 46.39 28.97
CA ASP A 330 12.49 47.77 29.05
C ASP A 330 11.49 48.13 27.93
N THR A 331 10.54 48.99 28.30
CA THR A 331 9.68 49.81 27.43
C THR A 331 10.26 51.22 27.32
N VAL A 332 10.33 51.82 26.12
CA VAL A 332 10.18 53.28 25.92
C VAL A 332 9.54 53.62 24.57
N HIS A 333 8.35 54.25 24.68
CA HIS A 333 7.64 55.25 23.86
C HIS A 333 7.79 55.43 22.33
N GLU A 334 6.62 55.32 21.67
CA GLU A 334 5.94 56.31 20.81
C GLU A 334 6.72 57.46 20.16
N THR A 335 6.51 57.66 18.85
CA THR A 335 5.75 58.80 18.30
C THR A 335 5.56 58.70 16.78
N ASP A 336 4.39 59.17 16.34
CA ASP A 336 3.91 59.25 14.96
C ASP A 336 4.60 60.32 14.07
N ILE A 337 4.31 60.23 12.77
CA ILE A 337 4.08 61.31 11.78
C ILE A 337 4.95 61.24 10.49
N LEU A 338 4.24 60.91 9.41
CA LEU A 338 4.28 61.38 8.01
C LEU A 338 5.54 62.04 7.38
N ASN A 339 5.78 61.57 6.14
CA ASN A 339 6.01 62.31 4.88
C ASN A 339 7.38 62.22 4.15
N ASN A 340 7.25 61.74 2.90
CA ASN A 340 7.93 62.14 1.65
C ASN A 340 9.45 61.91 1.44
N LYS A 341 9.71 60.85 0.65
CA LYS A 341 10.42 60.80 -0.65
C LYS A 341 11.67 61.70 -0.89
N LYS A 342 12.77 60.96 -1.15
CA LYS A 342 13.85 61.11 -2.16
C LYS A 342 15.13 61.90 -1.79
N HIS A 343 16.22 61.13 -1.59
CA HIS A 343 17.47 61.18 -2.38
C HIS A 343 18.27 59.88 -2.12
N SER A 344 18.26 58.90 -3.02
CA SER A 344 19.27 58.65 -4.06
C SER A 344 20.67 58.23 -3.56
N ARG A 345 20.94 56.91 -3.58
CA ARG A 345 22.03 56.32 -4.39
C ARG A 345 21.79 54.82 -4.59
N HIS A 346 21.89 54.42 -5.85
CA HIS A 346 21.72 53.07 -6.37
C HIS A 346 22.66 52.05 -5.71
N ILE A 347 22.11 50.93 -5.23
CA ILE A 347 22.72 49.60 -5.40
C ILE A 347 21.63 48.66 -5.93
N ARG A 348 21.78 48.30 -7.20
CA ARG A 348 21.06 47.20 -7.85
C ARG A 348 21.47 45.90 -7.15
N SER A 349 20.51 45.18 -6.59
CA SER A 349 20.60 43.75 -6.33
C SER A 349 19.21 43.14 -6.46
N GLY A 350 18.71 43.14 -7.70
CA GLY A 350 17.75 42.14 -8.11
C GLY A 350 18.55 40.94 -8.58
N SER A 351 18.53 39.84 -7.83
CA SER A 351 18.78 38.53 -8.41
C SER A 351 18.29 37.40 -7.50
N LYS A 352 17.25 36.72 -8.00
CA LYS A 352 17.09 35.26 -7.93
C LYS A 352 16.76 34.65 -6.57
N LEU A 353 15.62 35.05 -5.99
CA LEU A 353 14.86 34.17 -5.08
C LEU A 353 13.57 33.70 -5.78
N ASN A 354 13.70 33.18 -7.00
CA ASN A 354 12.57 32.69 -7.79
C ASN A 354 12.97 31.59 -8.78
N LYS A 355 13.69 30.57 -8.30
CA LYS A 355 13.98 29.36 -9.06
C LYS A 355 14.00 28.19 -8.10
N TYR A 356 12.87 27.51 -7.95
CA TYR A 356 12.68 26.06 -7.76
C TYR A 356 11.18 25.82 -7.56
N LYS A 357 10.38 26.11 -8.59
CA LYS A 357 9.12 25.37 -8.81
C LYS A 357 9.45 24.34 -9.88
N GLU A 358 10.05 23.23 -9.46
CA GLU A 358 10.14 22.06 -10.33
C GLU A 358 8.72 21.56 -10.54
N TYR A 359 8.15 21.88 -11.70
CA TYR A 359 6.88 21.33 -12.11
C TYR A 359 7.06 19.82 -12.30
N MET A 360 6.50 19.06 -11.36
CA MET A 360 6.36 17.61 -11.47
C MET A 360 5.77 17.28 -12.83
N SER A 361 6.41 16.39 -13.61
CA SER A 361 5.95 16.04 -14.95
C SER A 361 4.52 15.49 -14.89
N SER A 362 3.72 15.66 -15.95
CA SER A 362 2.32 15.18 -15.93
C SER A 362 2.23 13.67 -15.68
N ILE A 363 3.29 12.93 -16.02
CA ILE A 363 3.43 11.49 -15.82
C ILE A 363 3.71 11.16 -14.34
N GLU A 364 4.64 11.86 -13.69
CA GLU A 364 4.91 11.70 -12.25
C GLU A 364 3.69 12.07 -11.42
N ARG A 365 3.01 13.15 -11.82
CA ARG A 365 1.77 13.61 -11.22
C ARG A 365 0.64 12.58 -11.35
N SER A 366 0.45 12.03 -12.55
CA SER A 366 -0.54 10.97 -12.78
C SER A 366 -0.21 9.68 -12.02
N SER A 367 1.09 9.34 -11.89
CA SER A 367 1.54 8.16 -11.14
C SER A 367 1.30 8.32 -9.64
N ILE A 368 1.60 9.48 -9.07
CA ILE A 368 1.30 9.79 -7.67
C ILE A 368 -0.22 9.76 -7.43
N TYR A 369 -1.03 10.36 -8.31
CA TYR A 369 -2.48 10.33 -8.14
C TYR A 369 -3.02 8.91 -8.17
N ARG A 370 -2.54 8.07 -9.09
CA ARG A 370 -2.94 6.66 -9.17
C ARG A 370 -2.50 5.82 -7.97
N SER A 371 -1.36 6.09 -7.37
CA SER A 371 -0.86 5.29 -6.24
C SER A 371 -1.31 5.79 -4.87
N PHE A 372 -1.46 7.11 -4.71
CA PHE A 372 -1.77 7.72 -3.41
C PHE A 372 -3.25 8.00 -3.20
N PHE A 373 -4.00 8.41 -4.24
CA PHE A 373 -5.40 8.81 -4.06
C PHE A 373 -6.31 7.65 -3.66
N PRO A 374 -6.11 6.41 -4.13
CA PRO A 374 -6.82 5.25 -3.59
C PRO A 374 -6.72 5.13 -2.07
N ILE A 375 -5.50 5.26 -1.54
CA ILE A 375 -5.22 5.12 -0.11
C ILE A 375 -5.84 6.29 0.66
N LEU A 376 -5.67 7.51 0.15
CA LEU A 376 -6.28 8.71 0.76
C LEU A 376 -7.80 8.67 0.71
N LEU A 377 -8.40 8.14 -0.36
CA LEU A 377 -9.85 7.99 -0.48
C LEU A 377 -10.38 6.93 0.50
N CYS A 378 -9.72 5.77 0.61
CA CYS A 378 -10.07 4.77 1.63
C CYS A 378 -9.92 5.32 3.06
N ALA A 379 -8.87 6.10 3.32
CA ALA A 379 -8.66 6.74 4.62
C ALA A 379 -9.74 7.79 4.93
N ALA A 380 -10.01 8.71 4.00
CA ALA A 380 -11.05 9.72 4.13
C ALA A 380 -12.44 9.08 4.32
N SER A 381 -12.73 8.03 3.56
CA SER A 381 -13.95 7.22 3.70
C SER A 381 -14.06 6.52 5.06
N SER A 382 -12.92 6.11 5.65
CA SER A 382 -12.88 5.49 6.98
C SER A 382 -13.12 6.49 8.12
N THR A 383 -12.73 7.74 7.95
CA THR A 383 -12.84 8.80 8.97
C THR A 383 -14.03 9.75 8.76
N ASN A 384 -14.99 9.37 7.90
CA ASN A 384 -16.16 10.18 7.54
C ASN A 384 -15.83 11.56 6.93
N ASP A 385 -14.71 11.69 6.21
CA ASP A 385 -14.27 12.94 5.59
C ASP A 385 -14.80 13.09 4.16
N LEU A 386 -16.10 13.37 4.06
CA LEU A 386 -16.75 13.60 2.77
C LEU A 386 -16.13 14.78 1.99
N VAL A 387 -15.64 15.81 2.70
CA VAL A 387 -15.02 16.99 2.08
C VAL A 387 -13.70 16.59 1.42
N GLY A 388 -12.84 15.86 2.14
CA GLY A 388 -11.60 15.32 1.59
C GLY A 388 -11.83 14.41 0.39
N MET A 389 -12.88 13.57 0.42
CA MET A 389 -13.25 12.72 -0.72
C MET A 389 -13.63 13.52 -1.97
N LYS A 390 -14.44 14.57 -1.82
CA LYS A 390 -14.81 15.47 -2.93
C LYS A 390 -13.60 16.22 -3.47
N MET A 391 -12.75 16.74 -2.59
CA MET A 391 -11.52 17.43 -3.00
C MET A 391 -10.55 16.51 -3.74
N LEU A 392 -10.44 15.23 -3.34
CA LEU A 392 -9.64 14.23 -4.05
C LEU A 392 -10.21 13.97 -5.45
N LEU A 393 -11.54 13.89 -5.58
CA LEU A 393 -12.22 13.73 -6.87
C LEU A 393 -11.92 14.90 -7.81
N ASP A 394 -12.08 16.13 -7.33
CA ASP A 394 -11.76 17.35 -8.08
C ASP A 394 -10.27 17.41 -8.47
N ALA A 395 -9.39 17.08 -7.52
CA ALA A 395 -7.96 17.02 -7.76
C ALA A 395 -7.59 16.00 -8.85
N SER A 396 -8.39 14.95 -9.04
CA SER A 396 -8.21 13.92 -10.07
C SER A 396 -8.87 14.20 -11.43
N ASP A 397 -9.45 15.39 -11.64
CA ASP A 397 -10.24 15.74 -12.85
C ASP A 397 -11.46 14.81 -13.05
N ASN A 398 -12.15 14.44 -11.96
CA ASN A 398 -13.31 13.54 -11.97
C ASN A 398 -13.02 12.13 -12.56
N LYS A 399 -11.76 11.69 -12.54
CA LYS A 399 -11.33 10.36 -13.03
C LYS A 399 -11.07 9.36 -11.92
N LEU A 400 -11.54 9.65 -10.70
CA LEU A 400 -11.27 8.81 -9.55
C LEU A 400 -12.09 7.53 -9.65
N GLU A 401 -11.41 6.42 -9.90
CA GLU A 401 -12.04 5.11 -9.99
C GLU A 401 -12.56 4.69 -8.61
N ALA A 402 -13.88 4.55 -8.47
CA ALA A 402 -14.53 4.09 -7.23
C ALA A 402 -14.21 2.62 -6.87
N THR A 403 -13.51 1.91 -7.77
CA THR A 403 -12.99 0.54 -7.62
C THR A 403 -11.59 0.49 -7.01
N CYS A 404 -11.05 1.62 -6.54
CA CYS A 404 -9.74 1.64 -5.90
C CYS A 404 -9.73 0.81 -4.60
N TYR A 405 -8.58 0.29 -4.18
CA TYR A 405 -8.48 -0.57 -2.99
C TYR A 405 -7.27 -0.26 -2.10
N ASP A 406 -7.41 -0.51 -0.81
CA ASP A 406 -6.35 -0.41 0.19
C ASP A 406 -5.42 -1.66 0.18
N TYR A 407 -4.48 -1.72 1.14
CA TYR A 407 -3.55 -2.84 1.28
C TYR A 407 -4.22 -4.19 1.63
N ASN A 408 -5.47 -4.18 2.10
CA ASN A 408 -6.29 -5.36 2.35
C ASN A 408 -7.21 -5.72 1.17
N GLY A 409 -7.13 -4.98 0.06
CA GLY A 409 -8.05 -5.12 -1.07
C GLY A 409 -9.42 -4.50 -0.82
N ARG A 410 -9.58 -3.69 0.24
CA ARG A 410 -10.86 -3.05 0.58
C ARG A 410 -11.05 -1.80 -0.24
N THR A 411 -12.23 -1.67 -0.85
CA THR A 411 -12.62 -0.42 -1.51
C THR A 411 -12.99 0.66 -0.48
N PRO A 412 -13.03 1.95 -0.88
CA PRO A 412 -13.55 3.00 -0.01
C PRO A 412 -14.94 2.68 0.55
N LEU A 413 -15.76 1.91 -0.18
CA LEU A 413 -17.09 1.51 0.27
C LEU A 413 -17.01 0.48 1.41
N HIS A 414 -16.07 -0.48 1.38
CA HIS A 414 -15.80 -1.37 2.52
C HIS A 414 -15.38 -0.56 3.76
N CYS A 415 -14.53 0.44 3.57
CA CYS A 415 -14.07 1.33 4.64
C CYS A 415 -15.23 2.13 5.26
N ALA A 416 -16.10 2.73 4.45
CA ALA A 416 -17.29 3.42 4.94
C ALA A 416 -18.25 2.44 5.64
N ALA A 417 -18.46 1.28 5.05
CA ALA A 417 -19.38 0.27 5.53
C ALA A 417 -18.98 -0.30 6.90
N ARG A 418 -17.70 -0.64 7.07
CA ARG A 418 -17.17 -1.12 8.35
C ARG A 418 -17.29 -0.07 9.46
N ASN A 419 -17.11 1.21 9.15
CA ASN A 419 -17.04 2.28 10.17
C ASN A 419 -18.37 3.02 10.39
N GLY A 420 -19.44 2.70 9.67
CA GLY A 420 -20.75 3.35 9.88
C GLY A 420 -20.87 4.72 9.20
N ASN A 421 -19.99 5.04 8.26
CA ASN A 421 -19.96 6.35 7.59
C ASN A 421 -20.97 6.44 6.44
N TYR A 422 -22.26 6.57 6.78
CA TYR A 422 -23.37 6.56 5.82
C TYR A 422 -23.21 7.60 4.69
N GLN A 423 -22.81 8.83 5.00
CA GLN A 423 -22.69 9.90 4.00
C GLN A 423 -21.60 9.61 2.96
N CYS A 424 -20.47 9.03 3.41
CA CYS A 424 -19.41 8.57 2.52
C CYS A 424 -19.88 7.39 1.66
N ALA A 425 -20.56 6.40 2.24
CA ALA A 425 -21.10 5.25 1.50
C ALA A 425 -22.10 5.70 0.42
N ARG A 426 -23.03 6.60 0.77
CA ARG A 426 -24.01 7.16 -0.16
C ARG A 426 -23.34 7.89 -1.32
N TRP A 427 -22.37 8.75 -1.01
CA TRP A 427 -21.64 9.50 -2.03
C TRP A 427 -20.85 8.57 -2.96
N LEU A 428 -20.21 7.52 -2.44
CA LEU A 428 -19.46 6.54 -3.23
C LEU A 428 -20.35 5.79 -4.22
N VAL A 429 -21.49 5.27 -3.77
CA VAL A 429 -22.44 4.55 -4.64
C VAL A 429 -23.01 5.47 -5.72
N GLN A 430 -23.34 6.73 -5.38
CA GLN A 430 -23.78 7.73 -6.36
C GLN A 430 -22.70 8.07 -7.39
N ASN A 431 -21.42 7.92 -7.06
CA ASN A 431 -20.28 8.08 -7.96
C ASN A 431 -19.81 6.76 -8.60
N GLY A 432 -20.68 5.74 -8.63
CA GLY A 432 -20.44 4.49 -9.37
C GLY A 432 -19.62 3.43 -8.63
N ALA A 433 -19.46 3.52 -7.30
CA ALA A 433 -18.88 2.43 -6.53
C ALA A 433 -19.76 1.18 -6.59
N SER A 434 -19.17 0.05 -7.00
CA SER A 434 -19.86 -1.23 -7.01
C SER A 434 -20.01 -1.77 -5.58
N VAL A 435 -21.23 -2.22 -5.25
CA VAL A 435 -21.58 -2.82 -3.95
C VAL A 435 -21.19 -4.31 -3.85
N HIS A 436 -20.73 -4.92 -4.95
CA HIS A 436 -20.42 -6.36 -5.03
C HIS A 436 -18.91 -6.67 -5.08
N VAL A 437 -18.04 -5.68 -4.90
CA VAL A 437 -16.59 -5.91 -4.91
C VAL A 437 -16.19 -6.73 -3.69
N LEU A 438 -15.28 -7.68 -3.88
CA LEU A 438 -14.76 -8.52 -2.80
C LEU A 438 -13.39 -8.04 -2.33
N ASP A 439 -13.17 -7.99 -1.01
CA ASP A 439 -11.86 -7.79 -0.41
C ASP A 439 -10.99 -9.05 -0.53
N ARG A 440 -9.74 -9.00 -0.03
CA ARG A 440 -8.82 -10.16 -0.10
C ARG A 440 -9.29 -11.41 0.66
N ASN A 441 -10.26 -11.27 1.57
CA ASN A 441 -10.84 -12.37 2.31
C ASN A 441 -12.13 -12.89 1.64
N GLY A 442 -12.54 -12.32 0.50
CA GLY A 442 -13.79 -12.66 -0.17
C GLY A 442 -15.01 -11.96 0.43
N ASN A 443 -14.81 -10.90 1.22
CA ASN A 443 -15.90 -10.18 1.87
C ASN A 443 -16.38 -9.00 1.03
N THR A 444 -17.68 -8.73 1.06
CA THR A 444 -18.40 -7.62 0.45
C THR A 444 -18.48 -6.43 1.41
N PRO A 445 -18.78 -5.22 0.92
CA PRO A 445 -19.10 -4.09 1.78
C PRO A 445 -20.31 -4.36 2.69
N LEU A 446 -21.30 -5.13 2.20
CA LEU A 446 -22.47 -5.51 2.99
C LEU A 446 -22.07 -6.36 4.20
N PHE A 447 -21.21 -7.36 4.00
CA PHE A 447 -20.67 -8.17 5.08
C PHE A 447 -19.94 -7.32 6.11
N ASP A 448 -19.09 -6.38 5.67
CA ASP A 448 -18.38 -5.45 6.55
C ASP A 448 -19.32 -4.56 7.37
N ALA A 449 -20.47 -4.13 6.81
CA ALA A 449 -21.48 -3.38 7.55
C ALA A 449 -22.20 -4.24 8.60
N VAL A 450 -22.48 -5.51 8.26
CA VAL A 450 -23.18 -6.45 9.15
C VAL A 450 -22.33 -6.81 10.36
N ILE A 451 -21.06 -7.19 10.16
CA ILE A 451 -20.15 -7.54 11.28
C ILE A 451 -19.93 -6.37 12.24
N SER A 452 -20.03 -5.13 11.74
CA SER A 452 -19.89 -3.90 12.52
C SER A 452 -21.22 -3.38 13.10
N ARG A 453 -22.35 -4.06 12.86
CA ARG A 453 -23.70 -3.67 13.29
C ARG A 453 -24.18 -2.30 12.79
N ASN A 454 -23.76 -1.89 11.60
CA ASN A 454 -24.14 -0.60 11.03
C ASN A 454 -25.46 -0.70 10.26
N SER A 455 -26.61 -0.73 10.97
CA SER A 455 -27.95 -0.92 10.40
C SER A 455 -28.29 0.03 9.24
N ASP A 456 -27.97 1.31 9.40
CA ASP A 456 -28.34 2.35 8.42
C ASP A 456 -27.59 2.15 7.09
N ILE A 457 -26.36 1.63 7.16
CA ILE A 457 -25.59 1.28 5.97
C ILE A 457 -26.09 -0.02 5.36
N VAL A 458 -26.44 -1.00 6.18
CA VAL A 458 -26.99 -2.28 5.71
C VAL A 458 -28.26 -2.03 4.88
N GLU A 459 -29.21 -1.28 5.42
CA GLU A 459 -30.44 -0.90 4.71
C GLU A 459 -30.13 -0.17 3.39
N PHE A 460 -29.20 0.79 3.43
CA PHE A 460 -28.78 1.51 2.23
C PHE A 460 -28.14 0.59 1.17
N LEU A 461 -27.21 -0.28 1.55
CA LEU A 461 -26.54 -1.18 0.62
C LEU A 461 -27.51 -2.18 -0.01
N ILE A 462 -28.46 -2.71 0.77
CA ILE A 462 -29.53 -3.59 0.25
C ILE A 462 -30.41 -2.82 -0.74
N SER A 463 -30.78 -1.58 -0.42
CA SER A 463 -31.57 -0.73 -1.34
C SER A 463 -30.83 -0.45 -2.65
N ALA A 464 -29.49 -0.46 -2.61
CA ALA A 464 -28.61 -0.35 -3.77
C ALA A 464 -28.35 -1.70 -4.48
N GLY A 465 -28.97 -2.80 -4.02
CA GLY A 465 -28.89 -4.13 -4.62
C GLY A 465 -27.78 -5.03 -4.09
N ALA A 466 -27.12 -4.68 -2.98
CA ALA A 466 -26.06 -5.49 -2.40
C ALA A 466 -26.58 -6.85 -1.89
N ASN A 467 -25.74 -7.88 -2.05
CA ASN A 467 -25.99 -9.23 -1.54
C ASN A 467 -24.68 -9.83 -0.99
N PHE A 468 -24.82 -10.85 -0.15
CA PHE A 468 -23.67 -11.63 0.32
C PHE A 468 -23.06 -12.46 -0.82
N SER A 469 -21.76 -12.69 -0.73
CA SER A 469 -21.03 -13.57 -1.63
C SER A 469 -21.12 -15.04 -1.18
N GLU A 470 -20.94 -15.98 -2.12
CA GLU A 470 -20.94 -17.41 -1.79
C GLU A 470 -19.84 -17.77 -0.78
N SER A 471 -18.66 -17.12 -0.87
CA SER A 471 -17.53 -17.33 0.05
C SER A 471 -17.84 -16.96 1.49
N GLU A 472 -18.78 -16.04 1.73
CA GLU A 472 -19.17 -15.60 3.08
C GLU A 472 -20.14 -16.58 3.77
N SER A 473 -20.83 -17.44 3.03
CA SER A 473 -21.93 -18.27 3.55
C SER A 473 -21.54 -19.09 4.77
N GLY A 474 -20.35 -19.70 4.74
CA GLY A 474 -19.83 -20.47 5.86
C GLY A 474 -19.49 -19.61 7.09
N PHE A 475 -18.99 -18.40 6.88
CA PHE A 475 -18.70 -17.47 7.97
C PHE A 475 -19.99 -16.93 8.60
N ILE A 476 -20.96 -16.53 7.77
CA ILE A 476 -22.26 -16.05 8.24
C ILE A 476 -22.96 -17.13 9.05
N MET A 477 -22.94 -18.39 8.59
CA MET A 477 -23.51 -19.50 9.35
C MET A 477 -22.82 -19.69 10.71
N ASN A 478 -21.49 -19.57 10.77
CA ASN A 478 -20.76 -19.60 12.05
C ASN A 478 -21.10 -18.42 12.96
N LEU A 479 -21.30 -17.23 12.38
CA LEU A 479 -21.71 -16.04 13.09
C LEU A 479 -23.11 -16.24 13.69
N ILE A 480 -24.08 -16.73 12.91
CA ILE A 480 -25.43 -17.07 13.39
C ILE A 480 -25.35 -18.04 14.58
N TYR A 481 -24.60 -19.14 14.45
CA TYR A 481 -24.44 -20.12 15.53
C TYR A 481 -23.92 -19.46 16.83
N ARG A 482 -22.87 -18.63 16.72
CA ARG A 482 -22.28 -17.93 17.87
C ARG A 482 -23.23 -16.90 18.48
N SER A 483 -23.97 -16.19 17.65
CA SER A 483 -24.95 -15.19 18.08
C SER A 483 -26.12 -15.84 18.79
N ILE A 484 -26.60 -16.99 18.30
CA ILE A 484 -27.65 -17.75 18.97
C ILE A 484 -27.17 -18.22 20.34
N ASN A 485 -25.99 -18.83 20.41
CA ASN A 485 -25.42 -19.30 21.68
C ASN A 485 -25.24 -18.15 22.71
N ARG A 486 -25.05 -16.91 22.24
CA ARG A 486 -24.92 -15.71 23.09
C ARG A 486 -26.23 -14.93 23.28
N SER A 487 -27.35 -15.41 22.76
CA SER A 487 -28.65 -14.71 22.77
C SER A 487 -28.65 -13.33 22.08
N ASP A 488 -27.79 -13.13 21.09
CA ASP A 488 -27.57 -11.87 20.40
C ASP A 488 -28.56 -11.71 19.23
N LYS A 489 -29.79 -11.31 19.56
CA LYS A 489 -30.89 -11.16 18.60
C LYS A 489 -30.64 -10.09 17.54
N GLU A 490 -29.90 -9.04 17.87
CA GLU A 490 -29.70 -7.86 17.01
C GLU A 490 -28.93 -8.21 15.74
N ILE A 491 -27.80 -8.92 15.88
CA ILE A 491 -27.00 -9.34 14.73
C ILE A 491 -27.73 -10.40 13.88
N ILE A 492 -28.49 -11.30 14.52
CA ILE A 492 -29.33 -12.28 13.81
C ILE A 492 -30.38 -11.57 12.96
N LYS A 493 -31.01 -10.54 13.53
CA LYS A 493 -31.97 -9.70 12.81
C LYS A 493 -31.33 -9.04 11.60
N LEU A 494 -30.18 -8.40 11.80
CA LEU A 494 -29.44 -7.71 10.74
C LEU A 494 -29.02 -8.65 9.60
N ILE A 495 -28.59 -9.88 9.90
CA ILE A 495 -28.19 -10.89 8.91
C ILE A 495 -29.37 -11.29 8.01
N PHE A 496 -30.54 -11.56 8.59
CA PHE A 496 -31.72 -11.95 7.80
C PHE A 496 -32.35 -10.77 7.05
N GLU A 497 -32.34 -9.57 7.63
CA GLU A 497 -32.72 -8.35 6.92
C GLU A 497 -31.81 -8.08 5.71
N SER A 498 -30.54 -8.49 5.80
CA SER A 498 -29.57 -8.45 4.70
C SER A 498 -29.80 -9.48 3.59
N GLY A 499 -30.89 -10.25 3.64
CA GLY A 499 -31.27 -11.20 2.60
C GLY A 499 -30.58 -12.57 2.69
N PHE A 500 -29.92 -12.88 3.82
CA PHE A 500 -29.39 -14.23 4.03
C PHE A 500 -30.54 -15.26 4.12
N ASN A 501 -30.34 -16.44 3.54
CA ASN A 501 -31.35 -17.48 3.55
C ASN A 501 -31.65 -17.95 4.99
N VAL A 502 -32.87 -17.67 5.47
CA VAL A 502 -33.35 -18.05 6.82
C VAL A 502 -33.33 -19.57 7.07
N ASN A 503 -33.45 -20.36 6.00
CA ASN A 503 -33.40 -21.81 6.02
C ASN A 503 -32.02 -22.36 5.64
N GLY A 504 -30.99 -21.51 5.59
CA GLY A 504 -29.61 -21.96 5.45
C GLY A 504 -29.24 -22.92 6.59
N PHE A 505 -28.38 -23.90 6.29
CA PHE A 505 -27.99 -24.94 7.24
C PHE A 505 -26.47 -24.99 7.44
N ASP A 506 -26.06 -25.46 8.61
CA ASP A 506 -24.66 -25.74 8.92
C ASP A 506 -24.19 -27.12 8.40
N ARG A 507 -22.97 -27.52 8.76
CA ARG A 507 -22.41 -28.82 8.37
C ARG A 507 -23.17 -30.03 8.94
N GLU A 508 -23.99 -29.82 9.97
CA GLU A 508 -24.83 -30.84 10.59
C GLU A 508 -26.28 -30.82 10.03
N GLY A 509 -26.54 -30.01 8.99
CA GLY A 509 -27.88 -29.86 8.42
C GLY A 509 -28.82 -29.02 9.29
N ARG A 510 -28.31 -28.37 10.35
CA ARG A 510 -29.14 -27.61 11.28
C ARG A 510 -29.42 -26.23 10.72
N THR A 511 -30.71 -25.86 10.65
CA THR A 511 -31.14 -24.48 10.40
C THR A 511 -30.96 -23.61 11.65
N SER A 512 -31.08 -22.29 11.51
CA SER A 512 -31.05 -21.37 12.65
C SER A 512 -32.12 -21.69 13.71
N LEU A 513 -33.27 -22.25 13.30
CA LEU A 513 -34.32 -22.68 14.23
C LEU A 513 -33.88 -23.91 15.06
N HIS A 514 -33.24 -24.90 14.44
CA HIS A 514 -32.64 -26.02 15.17
C HIS A 514 -31.63 -25.55 16.23
N MET A 515 -30.75 -24.61 15.84
CA MET A 515 -29.74 -24.06 16.75
C MET A 515 -30.40 -23.32 17.93
N ALA A 516 -31.39 -22.47 17.66
CA ALA A 516 -32.09 -21.70 18.70
C ALA A 516 -32.78 -22.59 19.73
N VAL A 517 -33.40 -23.69 19.28
CA VAL A 517 -33.98 -24.71 20.16
C VAL A 517 -32.90 -25.44 20.95
N THR A 518 -31.81 -25.85 20.29
CA THR A 518 -30.71 -26.58 20.93
C THR A 518 -30.08 -25.79 22.08
N PHE A 519 -29.93 -24.47 21.91
CA PHE A 519 -29.39 -23.56 22.93
C PHE A 519 -30.46 -23.03 23.90
N ASN A 520 -31.71 -23.52 23.83
CA ASN A 520 -32.83 -23.11 24.67
C ASN A 520 -33.12 -21.58 24.64
N GLN A 521 -32.97 -20.95 23.46
CA GLN A 521 -33.05 -19.49 23.29
C GLN A 521 -34.44 -19.02 22.86
N ILE A 522 -35.38 -18.93 23.81
CA ILE A 522 -36.79 -18.62 23.52
C ILE A 522 -37.01 -17.30 22.79
N GLU A 523 -36.28 -16.25 23.12
CA GLU A 523 -36.45 -14.93 22.48
C GLU A 523 -36.01 -14.92 21.01
N ILE A 524 -35.02 -15.76 20.67
CA ILE A 524 -34.60 -15.97 19.29
C ILE A 524 -35.62 -16.85 18.56
N VAL A 525 -36.14 -17.90 19.20
CA VAL A 525 -37.21 -18.73 18.62
C VAL A 525 -38.41 -17.86 18.27
N LYS A 526 -38.91 -17.05 19.22
CA LYS A 526 -40.02 -16.10 19.00
C LYS A 526 -39.75 -15.12 17.86
N TYR A 527 -38.50 -14.73 17.64
CA TYR A 527 -38.12 -13.89 16.52
C TYR A 527 -38.13 -14.66 15.18
N LEU A 528 -37.49 -15.83 15.13
CA LEU A 528 -37.35 -16.63 13.91
C LEU A 528 -38.70 -17.08 13.35
N ILE A 529 -39.65 -17.47 14.20
CA ILE A 529 -40.98 -17.90 13.76
C ILE A 529 -41.78 -16.78 13.08
N CYS A 530 -41.45 -15.52 13.37
CA CYS A 530 -42.08 -14.35 12.75
C CYS A 530 -41.46 -14.01 11.38
N LEU A 531 -40.37 -14.66 10.98
CA LEU A 531 -39.73 -14.42 9.69
C LEU A 531 -40.48 -15.11 8.56
N LYS A 532 -40.66 -14.37 7.46
CA LYS A 532 -41.34 -14.88 6.27
C LYS A 532 -40.55 -16.03 5.64
N GLY A 533 -41.22 -17.15 5.39
CA GLY A 533 -40.64 -18.30 4.69
C GLY A 533 -39.77 -19.22 5.56
N ILE A 534 -39.81 -19.08 6.89
CA ILE A 534 -39.17 -20.03 7.80
C ILE A 534 -39.74 -21.45 7.62
N ASN A 535 -38.87 -22.45 7.57
CA ASN A 535 -39.26 -23.86 7.46
C ASN A 535 -39.22 -24.54 8.84
N PHE A 536 -40.41 -24.79 9.40
CA PHE A 536 -40.58 -25.50 10.67
C PHE A 536 -40.29 -27.01 10.56
N PHE A 537 -40.36 -27.58 9.37
CA PHE A 537 -40.24 -29.01 9.10
C PHE A 537 -38.87 -29.41 8.52
N ALA A 538 -37.89 -28.51 8.53
CA ALA A 538 -36.54 -28.83 8.09
C ALA A 538 -35.97 -29.98 8.94
N LEU A 539 -35.26 -30.91 8.31
CA LEU A 539 -34.62 -32.03 8.98
C LEU A 539 -33.11 -31.79 9.09
N ASP A 540 -32.55 -31.99 10.28
CA ASP A 540 -31.10 -32.07 10.46
C ASP A 540 -30.53 -33.38 9.87
N ASN A 541 -29.20 -33.55 9.89
CA ASN A 541 -28.55 -34.78 9.41
C ASN A 541 -28.93 -36.05 10.20
N TYR A 542 -29.61 -35.90 11.35
CA TYR A 542 -30.14 -37.00 12.15
C TYR A 542 -31.63 -37.26 11.88
N GLY A 543 -32.23 -36.56 10.90
CA GLY A 543 -33.63 -36.71 10.53
C GLY A 543 -34.60 -36.09 11.54
N ARG A 544 -34.15 -35.13 12.36
CA ARG A 544 -34.97 -34.51 13.41
C ARG A 544 -35.45 -33.13 12.98
N THR A 545 -36.70 -32.80 13.32
CA THR A 545 -37.23 -31.43 13.24
C THR A 545 -36.83 -30.59 14.47
N PRO A 546 -36.94 -29.25 14.42
CA PRO A 546 -36.75 -28.41 15.60
C PRO A 546 -37.67 -28.78 16.78
N SER A 547 -38.92 -29.15 16.53
CA SER A 547 -39.87 -29.60 17.57
C SER A 547 -39.43 -30.92 18.23
N GLN A 548 -38.94 -31.88 17.44
CA GLN A 548 -38.39 -33.14 17.95
C GLN A 548 -37.13 -32.93 18.78
N ILE A 549 -36.26 -31.98 18.40
CA ILE A 549 -35.10 -31.60 19.23
C ILE A 549 -35.58 -31.03 20.56
N SER A 550 -36.56 -30.12 20.57
CA SER A 550 -37.11 -29.55 21.80
C SER A 550 -37.67 -30.63 22.73
N TYR A 551 -38.41 -31.61 22.18
CA TYR A 551 -38.90 -32.76 22.95
C TYR A 551 -37.76 -33.58 23.57
N SER A 552 -36.70 -33.86 22.81
CA SER A 552 -35.54 -34.60 23.33
C SER A 552 -34.79 -33.87 24.44
N ILE A 553 -34.73 -32.53 24.38
CA ILE A 553 -34.14 -31.69 25.43
C ILE A 553 -34.98 -31.75 26.70
N ILE A 554 -36.31 -31.68 26.58
CA ILE A 554 -37.23 -31.81 27.73
C ILE A 554 -37.05 -33.18 28.40
N GLU A 555 -36.98 -34.28 27.64
CA GLU A 555 -36.76 -35.61 28.21
C GLU A 555 -35.39 -35.72 28.92
N MET A 556 -34.35 -35.09 28.36
CA MET A 556 -33.02 -35.07 28.96
C MET A 556 -33.02 -34.29 30.29
N LEU A 557 -33.59 -33.09 30.29
CA LEU A 557 -33.66 -32.22 31.46
C LEU A 557 -34.57 -32.79 32.56
N ALA A 558 -35.67 -33.46 32.20
CA ALA A 558 -36.58 -34.08 33.16
C ALA A 558 -35.99 -35.32 33.86
N LYS A 559 -35.02 -36.01 33.25
CA LYS A 559 -34.34 -37.18 33.84
C LYS A 559 -33.18 -36.80 34.76
N SER A 560 -32.75 -35.54 34.77
CA SER A 560 -31.67 -35.07 35.62
C SER A 560 -32.16 -34.81 37.06
N PRO A 561 -31.52 -35.37 38.10
CA PRO A 561 -31.99 -35.31 39.48
C PRO A 561 -31.96 -33.92 40.13
N HIS A 562 -31.44 -32.89 39.45
CA HIS A 562 -31.30 -31.52 39.95
C HIS A 562 -32.17 -30.49 39.19
N SER A 563 -33.04 -30.90 38.27
CA SER A 563 -33.67 -29.99 37.28
C SER A 563 -35.19 -30.16 37.12
N SER A 564 -35.89 -30.77 38.08
CA SER A 564 -37.36 -30.92 38.00
C SER A 564 -38.12 -29.59 37.98
N ASP A 565 -37.53 -28.54 38.56
CA ASP A 565 -38.03 -27.15 38.57
C ASP A 565 -36.98 -26.17 37.99
N SER A 566 -36.15 -26.60 37.02
CA SER A 566 -35.20 -25.67 36.41
C SER A 566 -35.91 -24.72 35.43
N GLU A 567 -35.57 -23.44 35.50
CA GLU A 567 -36.00 -22.41 34.54
C GLU A 567 -35.73 -22.85 33.10
N GLU A 568 -34.64 -23.59 32.86
CA GLU A 568 -34.31 -24.18 31.56
C GLU A 568 -35.37 -25.17 31.05
N LEU A 569 -35.95 -26.01 31.93
CA LEU A 569 -36.98 -26.98 31.56
C LEU A 569 -38.31 -26.27 31.22
N GLU A 570 -38.65 -25.20 31.93
CA GLU A 570 -39.83 -24.38 31.61
C GLU A 570 -39.68 -23.68 30.27
N ILE A 571 -38.50 -23.10 30.00
CA ILE A 571 -38.18 -22.47 28.71
C ILE A 571 -38.28 -23.50 27.59
N ALA A 572 -37.73 -24.70 27.76
CA ALA A 572 -37.78 -25.76 26.75
C ALA A 572 -39.23 -26.20 26.46
N ARG A 573 -40.07 -26.36 27.50
CA ARG A 573 -41.52 -26.63 27.35
C ARG A 573 -42.23 -25.51 26.60
N SER A 574 -41.92 -24.25 26.93
CA SER A 574 -42.49 -23.10 26.24
C SER A 574 -42.08 -23.03 24.77
N ILE A 575 -40.82 -23.36 24.45
CA ILE A 575 -40.33 -23.43 23.06
C ILE A 575 -41.09 -24.51 22.29
N LEU A 576 -41.22 -25.73 22.84
CA LEU A 576 -42.00 -26.80 22.20
C LEU A 576 -43.44 -26.37 21.94
N GLY A 577 -44.10 -25.77 22.94
CA GLY A 577 -45.46 -25.29 22.80
C GLY A 577 -45.62 -24.14 21.78
N ILE A 578 -44.59 -23.35 21.53
CA ILE A 578 -44.57 -22.37 20.44
C ILE A 578 -44.46 -23.09 19.08
N LEU A 579 -43.51 -24.02 18.94
CA LEU A 579 -43.26 -24.72 17.69
C LEU A 579 -44.46 -25.55 17.21
N VAL A 580 -45.07 -26.34 18.11
CA VAL A 580 -46.25 -27.16 17.78
C VAL A 580 -47.41 -26.29 17.32
N ARG A 581 -47.67 -25.17 18.00
CA ARG A 581 -48.72 -24.21 17.58
C ARG A 581 -48.45 -23.62 16.20
N CYS A 582 -47.19 -23.37 15.86
CA CYS A 582 -46.83 -22.91 14.52
C CYS A 582 -46.99 -24.02 13.48
N GLU A 583 -46.58 -25.26 13.77
CA GLU A 583 -46.77 -26.40 12.87
C GLU A 583 -48.25 -26.64 12.55
N ASP A 584 -49.12 -26.62 13.57
CA ASP A 584 -50.57 -26.80 13.42
C ASP A 584 -51.26 -25.68 12.63
N TYR A 585 -50.65 -24.49 12.51
CA TYR A 585 -51.22 -23.36 11.78
C TYR A 585 -50.87 -23.36 10.29
N PHE A 586 -49.87 -24.15 9.88
CA PHE A 586 -49.36 -24.23 8.50
C PHE A 586 -49.67 -25.57 7.80
N VAL A 587 -50.19 -26.55 8.55
CA VAL A 587 -50.84 -27.78 8.04
C VAL A 587 -52.32 -27.50 7.80
#